data_AF-A0A944BKR1-F1
#
_entry.id   AF-A0A944BKR1-F1
#
_cell.length_a   1.000
_cell.length_b   1.000
_cell.length_c   1.000
_cell.angle_alpha   90.00
_cell.angle_beta   90.00
_cell.angle_gamma   90.00
#
_symmetry.space_group_name_H-M   'P 1'
#
loop_
_entity.id
_entity.type
_entity.pdbx_description
1 polymer ?
#
loop_
_entity_poly.entity_id
_entity_poly.type
_entity_poly.pdbx_seq_one_letter_code
_entity_poly.pdbx_strand_id
1 'polypeptide(L)' 'MARKTNTGIPGLSFSWRRALGITQAKNRIARTTGIPTTKSGIERKIGNSIIKMILSLFK' A
#
# COMPACT_ATOMS: atom_id res chain seq x y z
N MET A 1 -10.84 12.19 -18.27
CA MET A 1 -9.48 12.79 -18.28
C MET A 1 -8.44 11.68 -18.34
N ALA A 2 -7.65 11.58 -19.41
CA ALA A 2 -6.57 10.60 -19.50
C ALA A 2 -5.45 10.97 -18.50
N ARG A 3 -5.02 10.03 -17.65
CA ARG A 3 -3.90 10.28 -16.73
C ARG A 3 -2.61 10.40 -17.55
N LYS A 4 -2.00 11.59 -17.57
CA LYS A 4 -0.69 11.81 -18.17
C LYS A 4 0.33 10.95 -17.44
N THR A 5 0.94 10.01 -18.15
CA THR A 5 2.00 9.16 -17.60
C THR A 5 3.34 9.88 -17.65
N ASN A 6 4.26 9.51 -16.76
CA ASN A 6 5.59 10.11 -16.70
C ASN A 6 6.42 9.87 -17.98
N THR A 7 6.06 8.83 -18.75
CA THR A 7 6.73 8.42 -19.98
C THR A 7 5.95 8.78 -21.25
N GLY A 8 4.81 9.48 -21.16
CA GLY A 8 3.98 9.87 -22.31
C GLY A 8 3.20 8.72 -22.98
N ILE A 9 3.59 7.48 -22.73
CA ILE A 9 2.89 6.28 -23.23
C ILE A 9 1.77 5.91 -22.24
N PRO A 10 0.50 5.85 -22.68
CA PRO A 10 -0.61 5.46 -21.81
C PRO A 10 -0.38 4.06 -21.25
N GLY A 11 -0.56 3.89 -19.93
CA GLY A 11 -0.39 2.59 -19.24
C GLY A 11 1.01 2.29 -18.70
N LEU A 12 2.05 3.05 -19.08
CA LEU A 12 3.41 2.88 -18.56
C LEU A 12 3.75 3.95 -17.52
N SER A 13 4.29 3.55 -16.37
CA SER A 13 4.74 4.47 -15.32
C SER A 13 6.14 4.10 -14.85
N PHE A 14 7.14 4.77 -15.42
CA PHE A 14 8.52 4.57 -15.02
C PHE A 14 8.81 5.27 -13.69
N SER A 15 9.59 4.60 -12.84
CA SER A 15 10.11 5.17 -11.60
C SER A 15 11.43 4.49 -11.26
N TRP A 16 12.44 5.29 -10.96
CA TRP A 16 13.76 4.82 -10.52
C TRP A 16 13.70 3.90 -9.30
N ARG A 17 12.76 4.13 -8.38
CA ARG A 17 12.57 3.28 -7.19
C ARG A 17 12.10 1.86 -7.52
N ARG A 18 11.41 1.69 -8.66
CA ARG A 18 11.03 0.38 -9.19
C ARG A 18 12.19 -0.27 -9.95
N ALA A 19 12.91 0.52 -10.75
CA ALA A 19 14.08 0.04 -11.50
C ALA A 19 15.21 -0.45 -10.56
N LEU A 20 15.45 0.26 -9.46
CA LEU A 20 16.40 -0.13 -8.41
C LEU A 20 15.91 -1.29 -7.52
N GLY A 21 14.71 -1.84 -7.76
CA GLY A 21 14.20 -2.99 -7.01
C GLY A 21 13.71 -2.72 -5.58
N ILE A 22 13.85 -1.49 -5.06
CA ILE A 22 13.43 -1.11 -3.69
C ILE A 22 11.94 -1.39 -3.47
N THR A 23 11.10 -1.12 -4.47
CA THR A 23 9.67 -1.42 -4.41
C THR A 23 9.40 -2.92 -4.32
N GLN A 24 10.14 -3.74 -5.08
CA GLN A 24 9.97 -5.19 -5.07
C GLN A 24 10.38 -5.80 -3.73
N ALA A 25 11.48 -5.33 -3.14
CA ALA A 25 11.93 -5.77 -1.82
C ALA A 25 10.86 -5.53 -0.73
N LYS A 26 10.29 -4.31 -0.67
CA LYS A 26 9.20 -3.98 0.28
C LYS A 26 7.97 -4.86 0.07
N ASN A 27 7.60 -5.08 -1.19
CA ASN A 27 6.44 -5.89 -1.54
C ASN A 27 6.64 -7.38 -1.18
N ARG A 28 7.86 -7.90 -1.35
CA ARG A 28 8.22 -9.26 -0.96
C ARG A 28 8.05 -9.45 0.55
N ILE A 29 8.59 -8.52 1.36
CA ILE A 29 8.46 -8.54 2.82
C ILE A 29 6.99 -8.45 3.24
N ALA A 30 6.20 -7.58 2.61
CA ALA A 30 4.77 -7.46 2.89
C ALA A 30 4.00 -8.76 2.58
N ARG A 31 4.34 -9.44 1.48
CA ARG A 31 3.71 -10.71 1.09
C ARG A 31 4.11 -11.87 1.99
N THR A 32 5.37 -11.94 2.43
CA THR A 32 5.83 -13.00 3.32
C THR A 32 5.30 -12.84 4.74
N THR A 33 5.23 -11.60 5.24
CA THR A 33 4.76 -11.31 6.60
C THR A 33 3.24 -11.17 6.70
N GLY A 34 2.54 -10.93 5.58
CA GLY A 34 1.10 -10.61 5.58
C GLY A 34 0.77 -9.27 6.26
N ILE A 35 1.79 -8.46 6.56
CA ILE A 35 1.66 -7.16 7.20
C ILE A 35 1.91 -6.09 6.13
N PRO A 36 0.98 -5.13 5.95
CA PRO A 36 1.21 -4.03 5.03
C PRO A 36 2.42 -3.22 5.50
N THR A 37 3.41 -3.04 4.64
CA THR A 37 4.60 -2.22 4.94
C THR A 37 4.38 -0.74 4.61
N THR A 38 3.15 -0.33 4.29
CA THR A 38 2.77 1.04 3.97
C THR A 38 2.08 1.67 5.17
N LYS A 39 2.37 2.95 5.45
CA LYS A 39 1.76 3.71 6.56
C LYS A 39 0.23 3.62 6.53
N SER A 40 -0.38 3.90 5.37
CA SER A 40 -1.82 3.82 5.18
C SER A 40 -2.39 2.41 5.33
N GLY A 41 -1.64 1.37 4.94
CA GLY A 41 -2.08 -0.02 5.12
C GLY A 41 -2.09 -0.43 6.59
N ILE A 42 -1.08 0.01 7.36
CA ILE A 42 -1.00 -0.20 8.81
C ILE A 42 -2.13 0.56 9.50
N GLU A 43 -2.33 1.83 9.18
CA GLU A 43 -3.43 2.67 9.70
C GLU A 43 -4.79 2.01 9.47
N ARG A 44 -5.03 1.42 8.30
CA ARG A 44 -6.29 0.75 7.99
C ARG A 44 -6.48 -0.55 8.77
N LYS A 45 -5.41 -1.31 8.98
CA LYS A 45 -5.45 -2.56 9.74
C LYS A 45 -5.69 -2.29 11.23
N ILE A 46 -4.96 -1.32 11.80
CA ILE A 46 -5.11 -0.90 13.20
C ILE A 46 -6.45 -0.20 13.42
N GLY A 47 -6.81 0.75 12.54
CA GLY A 47 -8.07 1.49 12.64
C GLY A 47 -9.29 0.57 12.60
N ASN A 48 -9.31 -0.42 11.71
CA ASN A 48 -10.40 -1.41 11.66
C ASN A 48 -10.50 -2.23 12.95
N SER A 49 -9.36 -2.62 13.54
CA SER A 49 -9.34 -3.34 14.83
C SER A 49 -9.86 -2.47 15.99
N ILE A 50 -9.43 -1.20 16.06
CA ILE A 50 -9.88 -0.26 17.10
C ILE A 50 -11.38 0.02 16.97
N ILE A 51 -11.86 0.31 15.75
CA ILE A 51 -13.29 0.56 15.51
C ILE A 51 -14.13 -0.65 15.90
N LYS A 52 -13.72 -1.87 15.52
CA LYS A 52 -14.41 -3.09 15.95
C LYS A 52 -14.44 -3.25 17.47
N MET A 53 -13.32 -3.00 18.14
CA MET A 53 -13.23 -3.11 19.60
C MET A 53 -14.16 -2.11 20.29
N ILE A 54 -14.16 -0.85 19.85
CA ILE A 54 -15.04 0.21 20.36
C ILE A 54 -16.50 -0.16 20.10
N LEU A 55 -16.86 -0.50 18.86
CA LEU A 55 -18.24 -0.84 18.50
C LEU A 55 -18.73 -2.08 19.26
N SER A 56 -17.84 -3.03 19.56
CA SER A 56 -18.16 -4.22 20.36
C SER A 56 -18.38 -3.92 21.84
N LEU A 57 -17.89 -2.80 22.36
CA LEU A 57 -18.09 -2.38 23.77
C LEU A 57 -19.43 -1.67 23.99
N PHE A 58 -20.02 -1.09 22.94
CA PHE A 58 -21.33 -0.44 22.98
C PHE A 58 -22.48 -1.37 22.56
N LYS A 59 -22.21 -2.67 22.41
CA LYS A 59 -23.19 -3.70 22.10
C LYS A 59 -23.67 -4.41 23.37
#